data_AF-A0A1A2CY74-F1
#
_entry.id   AF-A0A1A2CY74-F1
#
_cell.length_a   1.000
_cell.length_b   1.000
_cell.length_c   1.000
_cell.angle_alpha   90.00
_cell.angle_beta   90.00
_cell.angle_gamma   90.00
#
_symmetry.space_group_name_H-M   'P 1'
#
loop_
_entity.id
_entity.type
_entity.pdbx_description
1 polymer ?
#
loop_
_entity_poly.entity_id
_entity_poly.type
_entity_poly.pdbx_seq_one_letter_code
_entity_poly.pdbx_strand_id
1 'polypeptide(L)'
;MNVEELFASFEALIEANRPARDDVVYLARSGDDYDWCIIRTDGATGAIGDPIPQRGRSGPDTWMSFSADWPKNREELRAFVADLLAELESMAAGADRCRWPVGEPWPRAH
;
A
#
# COMPACT_ATOMS: atom_id res chain seq x y z
N MET A 1 9.96 -0.27 -13.37
CA MET A 1 9.47 1.13 -13.19
C MET A 1 10.47 1.85 -12.31
N ASN A 2 10.87 3.08 -12.61
CA ASN A 2 11.74 3.83 -11.70
C ASN A 2 10.92 4.45 -10.55
N VAL A 3 11.57 4.85 -9.45
CA VAL A 3 10.90 5.38 -8.25
C VAL A 3 10.03 6.61 -8.55
N GLU A 4 10.42 7.45 -9.51
CA GLU A 4 9.64 8.64 -9.88
C GLU A 4 8.38 8.29 -10.67
N GLU A 5 8.45 7.33 -11.60
CA GLU A 5 7.29 6.81 -12.34
C GLU A 5 6.29 6.15 -11.39
N LEU A 6 6.81 5.42 -10.41
CA LEU A 6 6.02 4.77 -9.39
C LEU A 6 5.32 5.82 -8.52
N PHE A 7 6.06 6.79 -7.99
CA PHE A 7 5.48 7.91 -7.25
C PHE A 7 4.41 8.65 -8.06
N ALA A 8 4.68 8.97 -9.33
CA ALA A 8 3.73 9.67 -10.19
C ALA A 8 2.45 8.84 -10.43
N SER A 9 2.56 7.52 -10.57
CA SER A 9 1.39 6.65 -10.72
C SER A 9 0.54 6.60 -9.46
N PHE A 10 1.16 6.55 -8.27
CA PHE A 10 0.41 6.63 -7.00
C PHE A 10 -0.24 7.99 -6.81
N GLU A 11 0.51 9.07 -7.02
CA GLU A 11 0.05 10.45 -6.93
C GLU A 11 -1.19 10.65 -7.81
N ALA A 12 -1.13 10.21 -9.08
CA ALA A 12 -2.26 10.28 -9.99
C ALA A 12 -3.48 9.48 -9.50
N LEU A 13 -3.29 8.30 -8.91
CA LEU A 13 -4.39 7.49 -8.35
C LEU A 13 -5.07 8.22 -7.18
N ILE A 14 -4.28 8.78 -6.26
CA ILE A 14 -4.80 9.49 -5.08
C ILE A 14 -5.47 10.80 -5.48
N GLU A 15 -4.86 11.59 -6.36
CA GLU A 15 -5.41 12.88 -6.80
C GLU A 15 -6.72 12.70 -7.58
N ALA A 16 -6.80 11.69 -8.45
CA ALA A 16 -8.00 11.43 -9.25
C ALA A 16 -9.17 10.93 -8.40
N ASN A 17 -8.90 10.16 -7.34
CA ASN A 17 -9.94 9.46 -6.60
C ASN A 17 -10.24 10.01 -5.22
N ARG A 18 -9.32 10.80 -4.65
CA ARG A 18 -9.40 11.42 -3.32
C ARG A 18 -10.00 10.48 -2.28
N PRO A 19 -9.33 9.35 -1.98
CA PRO A 19 -9.83 8.37 -1.03
C PRO A 19 -10.19 9.03 0.30
N ALA A 20 -11.31 8.60 0.87
CA ALA A 20 -11.70 8.99 2.21
C ALA A 20 -10.73 8.38 3.24
N ARG A 21 -10.81 8.89 4.47
CA ARG A 21 -10.06 8.35 5.61
C ARG A 21 -10.25 6.84 5.79
N ASP A 22 -11.49 6.38 5.60
CA ASP A 22 -11.87 4.99 5.84
C ASP A 22 -11.71 4.11 4.58
N ASP A 23 -11.42 4.71 3.42
CA ASP A 23 -11.10 3.94 2.22
C ASP A 23 -9.76 3.21 2.41
N VAL A 24 -9.73 1.97 1.97
CA VAL A 24 -8.55 1.11 2.11
C VAL A 24 -7.73 1.19 0.84
N VAL A 25 -6.45 1.48 0.96
CA VAL A 25 -5.49 1.31 -0.14
C VAL A 25 -4.78 -0.01 0.03
N TYR A 26 -4.83 -0.81 -1.03
CA TYR A 26 -4.05 -2.03 -1.18
C TYR A 26 -2.79 -1.69 -1.98
N LEU A 27 -1.64 -2.15 -1.50
CA LEU A 27 -0.35 -2.02 -2.15
C LEU A 27 0.34 -3.38 -2.16
N ALA A 28 0.83 -3.80 -3.32
CA ALA A 28 1.46 -5.08 -3.54
C ALA A 28 2.77 -4.94 -4.32
N ARG A 29 3.69 -5.86 -4.08
CA ARG A 29 4.99 -6.00 -4.76
C ARG A 29 5.14 -7.41 -5.31
N SER A 30 5.60 -7.51 -6.55
CA SER A 30 5.93 -8.78 -7.23
C SER A 30 7.29 -8.63 -7.92
N GLY A 31 8.36 -9.18 -7.33
CA GLY A 31 9.72 -8.84 -7.77
C GLY A 31 9.93 -7.32 -7.70
N ASP A 32 10.29 -6.70 -8.81
CA ASP A 32 10.50 -5.23 -8.88
C ASP A 32 9.26 -4.45 -9.36
N ASP A 33 8.12 -5.13 -9.51
CA ASP A 33 6.84 -4.54 -9.91
C ASP A 33 5.98 -4.21 -8.69
N TYR A 34 5.21 -3.13 -8.79
CA TYR A 34 4.28 -2.69 -7.74
C TYR A 34 2.90 -2.44 -8.33
N ASP A 35 1.87 -2.83 -7.57
CA ASP A 35 0.46 -2.67 -7.92
C ASP A 35 -0.28 -2.03 -6.75
N TRP A 36 -1.28 -1.21 -7.05
CA TRP A 36 -2.12 -0.57 -6.03
C TRP A 36 -3.55 -0.32 -6.48
N CYS A 37 -4.46 -0.33 -5.51
CA CYS A 37 -5.84 0.09 -5.71
C CYS A 37 -6.44 0.74 -4.47
N ILE A 38 -7.56 1.43 -4.67
CA ILE A 38 -8.42 1.93 -3.61
C ILE A 38 -9.65 1.03 -3.52
N ILE A 39 -9.91 0.46 -2.35
CA ILE A 39 -11.13 -0.27 -2.01
C ILE A 39 -12.04 0.72 -1.27
N ARG A 40 -13.08 1.17 -1.96
CA ARG A 40 -14.07 2.11 -1.40
C ARG A 40 -14.91 1.43 -0.32
N THR A 41 -15.06 2.09 0.83
CA THR A 41 -15.91 1.60 1.93
C THR A 41 -17.35 2.11 1.87
N ASP A 42 -17.61 3.10 1.01
CA ASP A 42 -18.92 3.76 0.82
C ASP A 42 -19.97 2.91 0.07
N GLY A 43 -19.68 1.63 -0.19
CA GLY A 43 -20.58 0.72 -0.90
C GLY A 43 -20.60 0.92 -2.41
N ALA A 44 -19.79 1.83 -2.98
CA ALA A 44 -19.48 1.82 -4.40
C ALA A 44 -18.71 0.52 -4.72
N THR A 45 -19.43 -0.47 -5.22
CA THR A 45 -18.87 -1.79 -5.52
C THR A 45 -17.74 -1.69 -6.54
N GLY A 46 -16.51 -1.88 -6.09
CA GLY A 46 -15.34 -2.06 -6.95
C GLY A 46 -14.07 -1.49 -6.34
N ALA A 47 -12.95 -2.18 -6.55
CA ALA A 47 -11.66 -1.57 -6.35
C ALA A 47 -11.37 -0.62 -7.51
N ILE A 48 -10.81 0.55 -7.21
CA ILE A 48 -10.41 1.55 -8.19
C ILE A 48 -8.90 1.42 -8.42
N GLY A 49 -8.52 1.08 -9.65
CA GLY A 49 -7.22 0.49 -9.97
C GLY A 49 -7.35 -1.04 -10.03
N ASP A 50 -6.54 -1.71 -10.86
CA ASP A 50 -6.59 -3.18 -11.05
C ASP A 50 -5.87 -3.91 -9.90
N PRO A 51 -6.59 -4.59 -8.97
CA PRO A 51 -5.97 -5.26 -7.85
C PRO A 51 -6.36 -6.72 -7.88
N ILE A 52 -6.12 -7.37 -9.00
CA ILE A 52 -6.26 -8.82 -9.08
C ILE A 52 -5.05 -9.28 -9.88
N PRO A 53 -4.13 -10.07 -9.28
CA PRO A 53 -3.13 -10.74 -10.08
C PRO A 53 -3.87 -11.50 -11.18
N GLN A 54 -3.59 -11.15 -12.44
CA GLN A 54 -4.20 -11.81 -13.58
C GLN A 54 -4.09 -13.33 -13.38
N ARG A 55 -5.18 -14.08 -13.57
CA ARG A 55 -5.19 -15.55 -13.39
C ARG A 55 -3.96 -16.15 -14.10
N GLY A 56 -3.03 -16.71 -13.33
CA GLY A 56 -1.78 -17.29 -13.85
C GLY A 56 -0.49 -16.55 -13.47
N ARG A 57 -0.57 -15.33 -12.91
CA ARG A 57 0.58 -14.69 -12.23
C ARG A 57 0.72 -15.31 -10.84
N SER A 58 1.95 -15.61 -10.42
CA SER A 58 2.26 -15.80 -8.99
C SER A 58 1.74 -14.59 -8.23
N GLY A 59 1.09 -14.82 -7.08
CA GLY A 59 0.63 -13.73 -6.22
C GLY A 59 1.80 -12.84 -5.78
N PRO A 60 1.51 -11.65 -5.21
CA PRO A 60 2.56 -10.75 -4.78
C PRO A 60 3.44 -11.40 -3.69
N ASP A 61 4.74 -11.13 -3.76
CA ASP A 61 5.71 -11.59 -2.76
C ASP A 61 5.46 -10.89 -1.42
N THR A 62 4.98 -9.65 -1.47
CA THR A 62 4.68 -8.83 -0.29
C THR A 62 3.55 -7.87 -0.60
N TRP A 63 2.66 -7.65 0.36
CA TRP A 63 1.54 -6.73 0.22
C TRP A 63 1.16 -6.14 1.57
N MET A 64 0.51 -4.98 1.54
CA MET A 64 -0.13 -4.38 2.69
C MET A 64 -1.44 -3.70 2.30
N SER A 65 -2.33 -3.56 3.28
CA SER A 65 -3.55 -2.79 3.16
C SER A 65 -3.63 -1.81 4.31
N PHE A 66 -3.94 -0.55 4.03
CA PHE A 66 -4.02 0.49 5.05
C PHE A 66 -5.10 1.50 4.73
N SER A 67 -5.59 2.18 5.75
CA SER A 67 -6.37 3.40 5.64
C SER A 67 -5.62 4.52 6.36
N ALA A 68 -5.76 5.75 5.91
CA ALA A 68 -4.96 6.86 6.42
C ALA A 68 -5.71 8.19 6.32
N ASP A 69 -5.35 9.13 7.19
CA ASP A 69 -5.67 10.54 6.98
C ASP A 69 -4.72 11.07 5.89
N TRP A 70 -5.21 11.17 4.64
CA TRP A 70 -4.39 11.47 3.47
C TRP A 70 -3.76 12.87 3.52
N PRO A 71 -2.45 12.99 3.25
CA PRO A 71 -1.78 14.29 3.11
C PRO A 71 -2.42 15.16 2.03
N LYS A 72 -2.54 16.47 2.30
CA LYS A 72 -3.19 17.43 1.39
C LYS A 72 -2.22 18.15 0.46
N ASN A 73 -0.94 18.18 0.83
CA ASN A 73 0.10 18.78 0.00
C ASN A 73 1.00 17.71 -0.58
N ARG A 74 1.64 18.07 -1.70
CA ARG A 74 2.44 17.17 -2.52
C ARG A 74 3.69 16.66 -1.81
N GLU A 75 4.33 17.50 -1.01
CA GLU A 75 5.58 17.15 -0.32
C GLU A 75 5.34 16.11 0.77
N GLU A 76 4.28 16.28 1.57
CA GLU A 76 3.85 15.31 2.57
C GLU A 76 3.36 14.01 1.92
N LEU A 77 2.63 14.09 0.80
CA LEU A 77 2.23 12.90 0.05
C LEU A 77 3.46 12.13 -0.45
N ARG A 78 4.50 12.84 -0.93
CA ARG A 78 5.76 12.23 -1.35
C ARG A 78 6.50 11.54 -0.22
N ALA A 79 6.61 12.19 0.93
CA ALA A 79 7.22 11.58 2.11
C ALA A 79 6.45 10.35 2.56
N PHE A 80 5.12 10.45 2.62
CA PHE A 80 4.23 9.36 2.98
C PHE A 80 4.37 8.14 2.05
N VAL A 81 4.43 8.35 0.74
CA VAL A 81 4.64 7.27 -0.23
C VAL A 81 6.03 6.65 -0.09
N ALA A 82 7.06 7.45 0.11
CA ALA A 82 8.41 6.95 0.33
C ALA A 82 8.48 6.05 1.57
N ASP A 83 7.81 6.44 2.67
CA ASP A 83 7.72 5.65 3.88
C ASP A 83 6.96 4.34 3.63
N LEU A 84 5.81 4.37 2.94
CA LEU A 84 5.05 3.18 2.59
C LEU A 84 5.87 2.17 1.77
N LEU A 85 6.63 2.66 0.78
CA LEU A 85 7.49 1.80 -0.03
C LEU A 85 8.64 1.23 0.79
N ALA A 86 9.25 2.02 1.66
CA ALA A 86 10.30 1.54 2.56
C ALA A 86 9.78 0.44 3.51
N GLU A 87 8.56 0.58 4.02
CA GLU A 87 7.91 -0.45 4.83
C GLU A 87 7.63 -1.73 4.02
N LEU A 88 7.09 -1.59 2.80
CA LEU A 88 6.85 -2.74 1.92
C LEU A 88 8.15 -3.47 1.55
N GLU A 89 9.24 -2.75 1.27
CA GLU A 89 10.56 -3.35 1.04
C GLU A 89 11.13 -4.03 2.28
N SER A 90 10.91 -3.46 3.47
CA SER A 90 11.33 -4.09 4.74
C SER A 90 10.63 -5.43 4.95
N MET A 91 9.34 -5.50 4.64
CA MET A 91 8.57 -6.74 4.68
C MET A 91 9.09 -7.78 3.66
N ALA A 92 9.39 -7.35 2.43
CA ALA A 92 9.96 -8.21 1.39
C ALA A 92 11.35 -8.76 1.76
N ALA A 93 12.16 -7.97 2.47
CA ALA A 93 13.46 -8.38 2.99
C ALA A 93 13.37 -9.34 4.20
N GLY A 94 12.16 -9.73 4.63
CA GLY A 94 11.94 -10.59 5.81
C GLY A 94 12.14 -9.86 7.14
N ALA A 95 12.30 -8.54 7.12
CA ALA A 95 12.36 -7.67 8.29
C ALA A 95 10.99 -7.00 8.48
N ASP A 96 9.93 -7.81 8.53
CA ASP A 96 8.57 -7.34 8.75
C ASP A 96 8.47 -6.72 10.15
N ARG A 97 8.48 -5.38 10.19
CA ARG A 97 8.45 -4.58 11.43
C ARG A 97 7.12 -4.66 12.15
N CYS A 98 6.07 -5.08 11.44
CA CYS A 98 4.70 -5.15 11.92
C CYS A 98 4.28 -6.58 12.30
N ARG A 99 5.04 -7.59 11.88
CA ARG A 99 4.76 -8.99 12.22
C ARG A 99 5.24 -9.30 13.62
N TRP A 100 4.27 -9.37 14.51
CA TRP A 100 4.45 -9.94 15.82
C TRP A 100 4.88 -11.41 15.72
N PRO A 101 5.99 -11.82 16.36
CA PRO A 101 6.36 -13.23 16.41
C PRO A 101 5.21 -14.04 17.02
N VAL A 102 4.84 -15.16 16.38
CA VAL A 102 3.69 -16.01 16.78
C VAL A 102 3.79 -16.48 18.25
N GLY A 103 4.99 -16.45 18.85
CA GLY A 103 5.24 -16.82 20.25
C GLY A 103 5.34 -15.68 21.26
N GLU A 104 5.23 -14.41 20.86
CA GLU A 104 5.28 -13.28 21.80
C GLU A 104 3.85 -12.86 22.24
N PRO A 105 3.64 -12.29 23.43
CA PRO A 105 2.34 -11.79 23.88
C PRO A 105 2.07 -10.33 23.45
N TRP A 106 1.02 -10.08 22.66
CA TRP A 106 0.60 -8.72 22.27
C TRP A 106 -0.17 -7.99 23.38
N PRO A 107 0.04 -6.66 23.60
CA PRO A 107 1.22 -5.86 23.25
C PRO A 107 2.37 -6.12 24.26
N ARG A 108 3.60 -5.69 23.92
CA ARG A 108 4.72 -5.69 24.89
C ARG A 108 4.27 -4.71 25.96
N ALA A 109 3.97 -5.22 27.16
CA ALA A 109 3.46 -4.39 28.24
C ALA A 109 4.33 -3.12 28.37
N HIS A 110 3.66 -1.97 28.39
CA HIS A 110 4.26 -0.65 28.57
C HIS A 110 4.99 -0.53 29.91
#